data_AF-A0A845ZAX0-F1
#
_entry.id   AF-A0A845ZAX0-F1
#
_cell.length_a   1.000
_cell.length_b   1.000
_cell.length_c   1.000
_cell.angle_alpha   90.00
_cell.angle_beta   90.00
_cell.angle_gamma   90.00
#
_symmetry.space_group_name_H-M   'P 1'
#
loop_
_entity.id
_entity.type
_entity.pdbx_description
1 polymer ?
#
loop_
_entity_poly.entity_id
_entity_poly.type
_entity_poly.pdbx_seq_one_letter_code
_entity_poly.pdbx_strand_id
1 'polypeptide(L)' 'MNQGRIWCVVNPTVGLPLFLGGVAAISLIV' A
#
# COMPACT_ATOMS: atom_id res chain seq x y z
N MET A 1 10.94 4.34 -9.89
CA MET A 1 10.94 4.15 -8.42
C MET A 1 11.47 5.39 -7.70
N ASN A 2 10.83 6.55 -7.86
CA ASN A 2 11.27 7.83 -7.29
C ASN A 2 10.46 8.25 -6.04
N GLN A 3 9.50 7.42 -5.60
CA GLN A 3 8.56 7.71 -4.50
C GLN A 3 8.97 7.05 -3.17
N GLY A 4 10.24 6.67 -2.98
CA GLY A 4 10.69 6.01 -1.74
C GLY A 4 10.46 6.84 -0.48
N ARG A 5 10.34 8.17 -0.62
CA ARG A 5 10.04 9.10 0.48
C ARG A 5 8.58 9.07 0.95
N ILE A 6 7.70 8.30 0.30
CA ILE A 6 6.29 8.18 0.70
C ILE A 6 6.14 7.69 2.15
N TRP A 7 7.07 6.88 2.64
CA TRP A 7 7.06 6.38 4.02
C TRP A 7 7.46 7.43 5.07
N CYS A 8 7.95 8.61 4.66
CA CYS A 8 8.16 9.73 5.57
C CYS A 8 6.87 10.52 5.85
N VAL A 9 5.86 10.37 5.00
CA VAL A 9 4.56 11.04 5.13
C VAL A 9 3.41 10.07 5.43
N VAL A 10 3.60 8.78 5.13
CA VAL A 10 2.67 7.70 5.43
C VAL A 10 3.35 6.69 6.34
N ASN A 11 2.71 6.35 7.46
CA ASN A 11 3.23 5.33 8.37
C ASN A 11 3.25 3.94 7.66
N PRO A 12 4.41 3.28 7.53
CA PRO A 12 4.53 2.01 6.84
C PRO A 12 3.70 0.88 7.43
N THR A 13 3.52 0.86 8.76
CA THR A 13 2.71 -0.17 9.42
C THR A 13 1.23 -0.09 9.07
N VAL A 14 0.74 1.05 8.58
CA VAL A 14 -0.64 1.21 8.10
C VAL A 14 -0.72 1.17 6.58
N GLY A 15 0.16 1.91 5.90
CA GLY A 15 0.12 2.02 4.44
C GLY A 15 0.45 0.72 3.71
N LEU A 16 1.41 -0.07 4.20
CA LEU A 16 1.82 -1.31 3.54
C LEU A 16 0.75 -2.41 3.65
N PRO A 17 0.14 -2.67 4.83
CA PRO A 17 -0.99 -3.62 4.89
C PRO A 17 -2.19 -3.16 4.08
N LEU A 18 -2.51 -1.86 4.07
CA LEU A 18 -3.64 -1.33 3.29
C LEU A 18 -3.41 -1.51 1.79
N PHE A 19 -2.19 -1.26 1.30
CA PHE A 19 -1.83 -1.49 -0.10
C PHE A 19 -1.99 -2.97 -0.49
N LEU A 20 -1.39 -3.88 0.28
CA LEU A 20 -1.47 -5.31 0.00
C LEU A 20 -2.91 -5.84 0.11
N GLY A 21 -3.67 -5.40 1.12
CA GLY A 21 -5.08 -5.76 1.28
C GLY A 21 -5.96 -5.23 0.15
N GLY A 22 -5.73 -4.00 -0.31
CA GLY A 22 -6.45 -3.43 -1.46
C GLY A 22 -6.18 -4.19 -2.76
N VAL A 23 -4.91 -4.53 -3.02
CA VAL A 23 -4.53 -5.37 -4.17
C VAL A 23 -5.20 -6.75 -4.08
N ALA A 24 -5.16 -7.39 -2.90
CA ALA A 24 -5.81 -8.68 -2.69
C ALA A 24 -7.33 -8.61 -2.94
N ALA A 25 -8.02 -7.60 -2.40
CA ALA A 25 -9.45 -7.42 -2.60
C ALA A 25 -9.79 -7.23 -4.08
N ILE A 26 -9.06 -6.37 -4.80
CA ILE A 26 -9.27 -6.14 -6.24
C ILE A 26 -9.03 -7.43 -7.03
N SER A 27 -7.98 -8.19 -6.72
CA SER A 27 -7.67 -9.45 -7.41
C SER A 27 -8.72 -10.56 -7.24
N LEU A 28 -9.61 -10.43 -6.25
CA LEU A 28 -10.72 -11.36 -6.03
C LEU A 28 -12.01 -10.90 -6.71
N ILE A 29 -12.10 -9.63 -7.09
CA ILE A 29 -13.31 -9.01 -7.65
C ILE A 29 -13.24 -8.94 -9.18
N VAL A 30 -12.05 -8.70 -9.74
CA VAL A 30 -11.79 -8.57 -11.19
C VAL A 30 -11.22 -9.87 -11.73
#